data_AF-R6E5G9-F1
#
_entry.id   AF-R6E5G9-F1
#
_cell.length_a   1.000
_cell.length_b   1.000
_cell.length_c   1.000
_cell.angle_alpha   90.00
_cell.angle_beta   90.00
_cell.angle_gamma   90.00
#
_symmetry.space_group_name_H-M   'P 1'
#
loop_
_entity.id
_entity.type
_entity.pdbx_description
1 polymer ?
#
loop_
_entity_poly.entity_id
_entity_poly.type
_entity_poly.pdbx_seq_one_letter_code
_entity_poly.pdbx_strand_id
1 'polypeptide(L)'
;MKKEILELELYDSCITLKNLAIVNGAKPFSGEFLYTMLMENAVKLKPIYREMLLMYRQGRDEEAFRYFADAVNTKAGRNFAAILTKVEKINPSELIEQMEVFQNMIAEKRMTQALKTAQRNSVITTIWSSATVFSLLINFVVVAVFMDTLNMLKNFF
;
A
#
# COMPACT_ATOMS: atom_id res chain seq x y z
N MET A 1 -6.24 3.56 -6.71
CA MET A 1 -5.65 4.08 -7.97
C MET A 1 -4.66 5.23 -7.79
N LYS A 2 -5.04 6.52 -7.73
CA LYS A 2 -4.03 7.63 -7.77
C LYS A 2 -2.94 7.51 -6.69
N LYS A 3 -3.31 7.14 -5.45
CA LYS A 3 -2.35 6.94 -4.34
C LYS A 3 -1.47 5.69 -4.50
N GLU A 4 -2.01 4.58 -5.01
CA GLU A 4 -1.22 3.36 -5.26
C GLU A 4 -0.18 3.56 -6.35
N ILE A 5 -0.51 4.32 -7.40
CA ILE A 5 0.43 4.62 -8.48
C ILE A 5 1.60 5.44 -7.94
N LEU A 6 1.34 6.42 -7.06
CA LEU A 6 2.40 7.16 -6.39
C LEU A 6 3.22 6.27 -5.45
N GLU A 7 2.60 5.34 -4.72
CA GLU A 7 3.33 4.37 -3.88
C GLU A 7 4.16 3.36 -4.69
N LEU A 8 3.72 2.98 -5.90
CA LEU A 8 4.51 2.20 -6.85
C LEU A 8 5.74 2.99 -7.30
N GLU A 9 5.58 4.26 -7.64
CA GLU A 9 6.70 5.07 -8.10
C GLU A 9 7.66 5.47 -6.97
N LEU A 10 7.19 5.51 -5.72
CA LEU A 10 8.07 5.61 -4.54
C LEU A 10 8.95 4.36 -4.40
N TYR A 11 8.42 3.18 -4.73
CA TYR A 11 9.21 1.95 -4.74
C TYR A 11 10.32 2.02 -5.80
N ASP A 12 10.01 2.54 -6.99
CA ASP A 12 11.01 2.77 -8.05
C ASP A 12 12.05 3.83 -7.63
N SER A 13 11.61 4.92 -7.01
CA SER A 13 12.50 5.95 -6.43
C SER A 13 13.47 5.37 -5.41
N CYS A 14 12.99 4.43 -4.59
CA CYS A 14 13.81 3.70 -3.62
C CYS A 14 14.85 2.79 -4.31
N ILE A 15 14.50 2.12 -5.40
CA ILE A 15 15.46 1.37 -6.23
C ILE A 15 16.52 2.31 -6.80
N THR A 16 16.13 3.48 -7.32
CA THR A 16 17.08 4.46 -7.85
C THR A 16 18.09 4.88 -6.78
N LEU A 17 17.64 5.24 -5.57
CA LEU A 17 18.53 5.60 -4.46
C LEU A 17 19.46 4.44 -4.06
N LYS A 18 18.92 3.22 -3.93
CA LYS A 18 19.71 2.03 -3.61
C LYS A 18 20.80 1.79 -4.65
N ASN A 19 20.46 1.88 -5.94
CA ASN A 19 21.40 1.69 -7.03
C ASN A 19 22.49 2.78 -7.04
N LEU A 20 22.12 4.04 -6.80
CA LEU A 20 23.09 5.14 -6.69
C LEU A 20 24.06 4.91 -5.52
N ALA A 21 23.56 4.46 -4.37
CA ALA A 21 24.38 4.12 -3.22
C ALA A 21 25.34 2.94 -3.50
N ILE A 22 24.87 1.89 -4.19
CA ILE A 22 25.70 0.72 -4.57
C ILE A 22 26.79 1.12 -5.56
N VAL A 23 26.44 1.85 -6.63
CA VAL A 23 27.37 2.14 -7.74
C VAL A 23 28.52 3.06 -7.32
N ASN A 24 28.27 4.03 -6.42
CA ASN A 24 29.28 5.01 -6.03
C ASN A 24 30.05 4.68 -4.73
N GLY A 25 29.75 3.55 -4.08
CA GLY A 25 30.47 3.11 -2.88
C GLY A 25 30.39 4.15 -1.76
N ALA A 26 31.54 4.55 -1.18
CA ALA A 26 31.63 5.44 -0.01
C ALA A 26 31.61 6.96 -0.32
N LYS A 27 31.43 7.38 -1.58
CA LYS A 27 31.42 8.81 -1.91
C LYS A 27 30.10 9.45 -1.47
N PRO A 28 30.13 10.48 -0.61
CA PRO A 28 28.92 11.21 -0.25
C PRO A 28 28.40 11.98 -1.46
N PHE A 29 27.08 11.89 -1.69
CA PHE A 29 26.40 12.69 -2.69
C PHE A 29 25.89 13.98 -2.07
N SER A 30 25.77 15.04 -2.87
CA SER A 30 24.88 16.13 -2.50
C SER A 30 23.43 15.67 -2.62
N GLY A 31 22.60 16.15 -1.71
CA GLY A 31 21.15 15.95 -1.72
C GLY A 31 20.57 16.51 -3.00
N GLU A 32 21.08 17.64 -3.49
CA GLU A 32 20.67 18.20 -4.78
C GLU A 32 20.85 17.20 -5.94
N PHE A 33 21.99 16.51 -6.01
CA PHE A 33 22.21 15.48 -7.03
C PHE A 33 21.21 14.33 -6.89
N LEU A 34 21.03 13.82 -5.67
CA LEU A 34 20.14 12.68 -5.43
C LEU A 34 18.67 13.02 -5.71
N TYR A 35 18.21 14.19 -5.28
CA TYR A 35 16.85 14.66 -5.55
C TYR A 35 16.64 14.92 -7.04
N THR A 36 17.65 15.42 -7.75
CA THR A 36 17.60 15.58 -9.21
C THR A 36 17.48 14.23 -9.91
N MET A 37 18.27 13.24 -9.50
CA MET A 37 18.18 11.88 -10.05
C MET A 37 16.82 11.25 -9.78
N LEU A 38 16.25 11.44 -8.59
CA LEU A 38 14.89 11.01 -8.28
C LEU A 38 13.84 11.68 -9.17
N MET A 39 13.95 12.99 -9.37
CA MET A 39 13.05 13.74 -10.26
C MET A 39 13.14 13.26 -11.71
N GLU A 40 14.35 13.00 -12.22
CA GLU A 40 14.55 12.63 -13.61
C GLU A 40 14.08 11.21 -13.92
N ASN A 41 14.21 10.28 -12.97
CA ASN A 41 13.72 8.91 -13.11
C ASN A 41 12.23 8.76 -12.76
N ALA A 42 11.59 9.81 -12.24
CA ALA A 42 10.18 9.82 -11.93
C ALA A 42 9.32 10.19 -13.15
N VAL A 43 8.09 9.68 -13.17
CA VAL A 43 7.05 9.96 -14.15
C VAL A 43 5.91 10.77 -13.51
N LYS A 44 5.19 10.24 -12.51
CA LYS A 44 4.08 10.92 -11.82
C LYS A 44 4.54 11.70 -10.60
N LEU A 45 5.62 11.28 -9.94
CA LEU A 45 6.25 12.03 -8.85
C LEU A 45 7.09 13.20 -9.37
N LYS A 46 7.44 13.24 -10.65
CA LYS A 46 8.25 14.30 -11.28
C LYS A 46 7.81 15.74 -10.91
N PRO A 47 6.53 16.14 -11.03
CA PRO A 47 6.10 17.48 -10.62
C PRO A 47 6.27 17.73 -9.11
N ILE A 48 6.09 16.70 -8.27
CA ILE A 48 6.24 16.82 -6.81
C ILE A 48 7.71 16.98 -6.45
N TYR A 49 8.60 16.17 -7.05
CA TYR A 49 10.03 16.33 -6.87
C TYR A 49 10.55 17.67 -7.38
N ARG A 50 10.00 18.19 -8.49
CA ARG A 50 10.39 19.49 -9.03
C ARG A 50 10.13 20.62 -8.04
N GLU A 51 8.93 20.67 -7.45
CA GLU A 51 8.58 21.68 -6.45
C GLU A 51 9.40 21.50 -5.16
N MET A 52 9.60 20.27 -4.71
CA MET A 52 10.50 19.96 -3.59
C MET A 52 11.92 20.47 -3.85
N LEU A 53 12.50 20.18 -5.02
CA LEU A 53 13.83 20.64 -5.43
C LEU A 53 13.93 22.16 -5.50
N LEU A 54 12.88 22.83 -5.98
CA LEU A 54 12.84 24.29 -6.01
C LEU A 54 12.91 24.88 -4.61
N MET A 55 12.13 24.35 -3.66
CA MET A 55 12.17 24.77 -2.25
C MET A 55 13.52 24.44 -1.60
N TYR A 56 14.07 23.25 -1.87
CA TYR A 56 15.38 22.84 -1.37
C TYR A 56 16.50 23.80 -1.85
N ARG A 57 16.51 24.17 -3.13
CA ARG A 57 17.46 25.13 -3.69
C ARG A 57 17.35 26.54 -3.10
N GLN A 58 16.22 26.87 -2.49
CA GLN A 58 16.01 28.13 -1.77
C GLN A 58 16.47 28.04 -0.30
N GLY A 59 17.02 26.91 0.14
CA GLY A 59 17.39 26.64 1.53
C GLY A 59 16.19 26.36 2.45
N ARG A 60 15.02 26.05 1.88
CA ARG A 60 13.78 25.79 2.62
C ARG A 60 13.58 24.28 2.81
N ASP A 61 14.58 23.61 3.38
CA ASP A 61 14.67 22.15 3.43
C ASP A 61 13.49 21.50 4.16
N GLU A 62 13.18 21.95 5.38
CA GLU A 62 12.05 21.41 6.15
C GLU A 62 10.73 21.54 5.41
N GLU A 63 10.54 22.66 4.71
CA GLU A 63 9.35 22.92 3.92
C GLU A 63 9.29 22.06 2.67
N ALA A 64 10.43 21.85 2.00
CA ALA A 64 10.54 20.98 0.83
C ALA A 64 10.10 19.55 1.17
N PHE A 65 10.63 18.97 2.24
CA PHE A 65 10.31 17.59 2.63
C PHE A 65 8.89 17.47 3.18
N ARG A 66 8.39 18.48 3.89
CA ARG A 66 6.98 18.55 4.32
C ARG A 66 6.03 18.62 3.12
N TYR A 67 6.32 19.49 2.15
CA TYR A 67 5.58 19.58 0.90
C TYR A 67 5.53 18.23 0.18
N PHE A 68 6.66 17.53 0.06
CA PHE A 68 6.69 16.21 -0.57
C PHE A 68 5.78 15.21 0.15
N ALA A 69 5.90 15.13 1.48
CA ALA A 69 5.09 14.24 2.30
C ALA A 69 3.57 14.52 2.17
N ASP A 70 3.19 15.81 2.16
CA ASP A 70 1.81 16.25 2.05
C ASP A 70 1.25 16.09 0.64
N ALA A 71 2.06 16.32 -0.40
CA ALA A 71 1.67 16.13 -1.79
C ALA A 71 1.41 14.66 -2.14
N VAL A 72 2.24 13.75 -1.63
CA VAL A 72 2.04 12.30 -1.82
C VAL A 72 0.89 11.79 -0.93
N ASN A 73 0.76 12.31 0.28
CA ASN A 73 -0.33 12.03 1.22
C ASN A 73 -0.58 10.52 1.45
N THR A 74 0.51 9.78 1.69
CA THR A 74 0.49 8.37 2.10
C THR A 74 1.48 8.12 3.23
N LYS A 75 1.30 7.01 3.97
CA LYS A 75 2.27 6.59 5.01
C LYS A 75 3.64 6.33 4.38
N ALA A 76 3.69 5.71 3.20
CA ALA A 76 4.94 5.48 2.48
C ALA A 76 5.60 6.79 2.07
N GLY A 77 4.84 7.79 1.58
CA GLY A 77 5.37 9.11 1.24
C GLY A 77 5.99 9.84 2.43
N ARG A 78 5.33 9.80 3.60
CA ARG A 78 5.88 10.35 4.85
C ARG A 78 7.18 9.66 5.27
N ASN A 79 7.20 8.33 5.22
CA ASN A 79 8.41 7.56 5.56
C ASN A 79 9.56 7.85 4.59
N PHE A 80 9.25 7.94 3.29
CA PHE A 80 10.24 8.26 2.27
C PHE A 80 10.80 9.68 2.44
N ALA A 81 9.95 10.66 2.72
CA ALA A 81 10.38 12.03 3.03
C ALA A 81 11.35 12.10 4.22
N ALA A 82 11.09 11.31 5.27
CA ALA A 82 11.97 11.22 6.41
C ALA A 82 13.36 10.67 6.05
N ILE A 83 13.43 9.73 5.10
CA ILE A 83 14.71 9.25 4.57
C ILE A 83 15.41 10.37 3.80
N LEU A 84 14.70 11.06 2.89
CA LEU A 84 15.25 12.17 2.11
C LEU A 84 15.91 13.24 3.00
N THR A 85 15.31 13.59 4.14
CA THR A 85 15.88 14.59 5.06
C THR A 85 17.27 14.25 5.60
N LYS A 86 17.66 12.98 5.55
CA LYS A 86 18.91 12.45 6.11
C LYS A 86 19.88 11.96 5.05
N VAL A 87 19.48 11.96 3.78
CA VAL A 87 20.24 11.34 2.69
C VAL A 87 21.67 11.87 2.54
N GLU A 88 21.92 13.17 2.80
CA GLU A 88 23.27 13.74 2.79
C GLU A 88 24.13 13.34 4.01
N LYS A 89 23.49 12.94 5.10
CA LYS A 89 24.12 12.66 6.41
C LYS A 89 24.29 11.16 6.68
N ILE A 90 23.75 10.32 5.82
CA ILE A 90 23.74 8.86 5.97
C ILE A 90 24.90 8.25 5.18
N ASN A 91 25.59 7.27 5.78
CA ASN A 91 26.56 6.45 5.07
C ASN A 91 25.84 5.63 3.97
N PRO A 92 26.38 5.54 2.75
CA PRO A 92 25.86 4.68 1.69
C PRO A 92 25.39 3.28 2.13
N SER A 93 26.07 2.62 3.07
CA SER A 93 25.63 1.31 3.60
C SER A 93 24.31 1.38 4.38
N GLU A 94 24.14 2.40 5.22
CA GLU A 94 22.90 2.64 5.98
C GLU A 94 21.77 3.10 5.05
N LEU A 95 22.09 3.86 3.98
CA LEU A 95 21.10 4.22 2.97
C LEU A 95 20.55 2.97 2.26
N ILE A 96 21.43 2.02 1.90
CA ILE A 96 21.02 0.73 1.32
C ILE A 96 20.09 -0.02 2.27
N GLU A 97 20.43 -0.13 3.55
CA GLU A 97 19.61 -0.80 4.56
C GLU A 97 18.25 -0.12 4.72
N GLN A 98 18.20 1.21 4.82
CA GLN A 98 16.94 1.96 4.91
C GLN A 98 16.08 1.80 3.66
N MET A 99 16.69 1.71 2.47
CA MET A 99 15.97 1.39 1.23
C MET A 99 15.42 -0.03 1.24
N GLU A 100 16.15 -1.02 1.74
CA GLU A 100 15.64 -2.40 1.87
C GLU A 100 14.48 -2.50 2.86
N VAL A 101 14.57 -1.84 4.01
CA VAL A 101 13.46 -1.75 4.98
C VAL A 101 12.23 -1.11 4.33
N PHE A 102 12.42 -0.04 3.56
CA PHE A 102 11.33 0.62 2.85
C PHE A 102 10.68 -0.28 1.79
N GLN A 103 11.49 -1.00 1.00
CA GLN A 103 11.01 -1.97 0.00
C GLN A 103 10.20 -3.09 0.66
N ASN A 104 10.72 -3.67 1.74
CA ASN A 104 10.05 -4.72 2.50
C ASN A 104 8.71 -4.22 3.06
N MET A 105 8.67 -3.00 3.59
CA MET A 105 7.43 -2.40 4.10
C MET A 105 6.35 -2.25 3.00
N ILE A 106 6.74 -1.83 1.78
CA ILE A 106 5.80 -1.73 0.65
C ILE A 106 5.34 -3.13 0.21
N ALA A 107 6.25 -4.09 0.13
CA ALA A 107 5.95 -5.47 -0.27
C ALA A 107 5.00 -6.14 0.73
N GLU A 108 5.29 -6.04 2.03
CA GLU A 108 4.47 -6.58 3.11
C GLU A 108 3.05 -5.97 3.08
N LYS A 109 2.95 -4.64 2.94
CA LYS A 109 1.65 -3.95 2.82
C LYS A 109 0.82 -4.51 1.66
N ARG A 110 1.44 -4.77 0.50
CA ARG A 110 0.76 -5.39 -0.66
C ARG A 110 0.32 -6.80 -0.35
N MET A 111 1.18 -7.61 0.27
CA MET A 111 0.84 -8.97 0.69
C MET A 111 -0.35 -8.98 1.65
N THR A 112 -0.37 -8.10 2.66
CA THR A 112 -1.50 -7.99 3.61
C THR A 112 -2.78 -7.58 2.90
N GLN A 113 -2.73 -6.64 1.95
CA GLN A 113 -3.91 -6.21 1.18
C GLN A 113 -4.44 -7.34 0.28
N ALA A 114 -3.55 -8.08 -0.37
CA ALA A 114 -3.92 -9.25 -1.18
C ALA A 114 -4.58 -10.34 -0.31
N LEU A 115 -3.98 -10.66 0.84
CA LEU A 115 -4.53 -11.63 1.79
C LEU A 115 -5.90 -11.19 2.33
N LYS A 116 -6.07 -9.92 2.71
CA LYS A 116 -7.35 -9.39 3.19
C LYS A 116 -8.44 -9.48 2.13
N THR A 117 -8.10 -9.25 0.86
CA THR A 117 -9.03 -9.34 -0.26
C THR A 117 -9.40 -10.81 -0.54
N ALA A 118 -8.42 -11.71 -0.55
CA ALA A 118 -8.63 -13.14 -0.70
C ALA A 118 -9.49 -13.73 0.42
N GLN A 119 -9.21 -13.36 1.68
CA GLN A 119 -10.01 -13.74 2.84
C GLN A 119 -11.44 -13.25 2.74
N ARG A 120 -11.66 -11.98 2.35
CA ARG A 120 -13.01 -11.44 2.17
C ARG A 120 -13.81 -12.25 1.15
N ASN A 121 -13.20 -12.58 0.01
CA ASN A 121 -13.85 -13.36 -1.02
C ASN A 121 -14.18 -14.79 -0.53
N SER A 122 -13.28 -15.42 0.23
CA SER A 122 -13.52 -16.73 0.84
C SER A 122 -14.69 -16.70 1.84
N VAL A 123 -14.74 -15.71 2.73
CA VAL A 123 -15.83 -15.56 3.72
C VAL A 123 -17.18 -15.40 3.03
N ILE A 124 -17.25 -14.62 1.95
CA ILE A 124 -18.48 -14.44 1.17
C ILE A 124 -18.94 -15.80 0.62
N THR A 125 -18.05 -16.56 -0.02
CA THR A 125 -18.38 -17.88 -0.57
C THR A 125 -18.86 -18.87 0.50
N THR A 126 -18.25 -18.85 1.68
CA THR A 126 -18.67 -19.69 2.81
C THR A 126 -20.06 -19.31 3.28
N ILE A 127 -20.37 -18.01 3.43
CA ILE A 127 -21.69 -17.53 3.83
C ILE A 127 -22.76 -17.97 2.82
N TRP A 128 -22.49 -17.84 1.52
CA TRP A 128 -23.42 -18.29 0.47
C TRP A 128 -23.68 -19.80 0.52
N SER A 129 -22.62 -20.57 0.72
CA SER A 129 -22.73 -22.03 0.87
C SER A 129 -23.57 -22.41 2.09
N SER A 130 -23.30 -21.80 3.24
CA SER A 130 -24.08 -22.03 4.47
C SER A 130 -25.54 -21.63 4.32
N ALA A 131 -25.83 -20.48 3.70
CA ALA A 131 -27.21 -20.02 3.46
C ALA A 131 -28.01 -20.99 2.58
N THR A 132 -27.34 -21.63 1.61
CA THR A 132 -27.97 -22.66 0.76
C THR A 132 -28.36 -23.88 1.59
N VAL A 133 -27.46 -24.37 2.46
CA VAL A 133 -27.75 -25.49 3.36
C VAL A 133 -28.91 -25.15 4.30
N PHE A 134 -28.90 -23.96 4.90
CA PHE A 134 -30.00 -23.50 5.76
C PHE A 134 -31.33 -23.41 4.99
N SER A 135 -31.31 -22.95 3.75
CA SER A 135 -32.52 -22.87 2.91
C SER A 135 -33.13 -24.25 2.64
N LEU A 136 -32.29 -25.26 2.40
CA LEU A 136 -32.73 -26.65 2.25
C LEU A 136 -33.37 -27.17 3.55
N LEU A 137 -32.76 -26.90 4.71
CA LEU A 137 -33.31 -27.29 6.00
C LEU A 137 -34.66 -26.63 6.30
N ILE A 138 -34.79 -25.33 6.02
CA ILE A 138 -36.06 -24.60 6.18
C ILE A 138 -37.14 -25.22 5.30
N ASN A 139 -36.82 -25.54 4.05
CA ASN A 139 -37.78 -26.18 3.14
C ASN A 139 -38.26 -27.53 3.72
N PHE A 140 -37.35 -28.35 4.24
CA PHE A 140 -37.71 -29.62 4.87
C PHE A 140 -38.64 -29.43 6.09
N VAL A 141 -38.36 -28.45 6.95
CA VAL A 141 -39.22 -28.12 8.10
C VAL A 141 -40.61 -27.67 7.65
N VAL A 142 -40.69 -26.81 6.63
CA VAL A 142 -41.97 -26.33 6.09
C VAL A 142 -42.80 -27.50 5.56
N VAL A 143 -42.19 -28.42 4.81
CA VAL A 143 -42.88 -29.61 4.29
C VAL A 143 -43.38 -30.51 5.43
N ALA A 144 -42.57 -30.73 6.47
CA ALA A 144 -42.96 -31.53 7.63
C ALA A 144 -44.14 -30.91 8.39
N VAL A 145 -44.05 -29.62 8.72
CA VAL A 145 -45.14 -28.88 9.40
C VAL A 145 -46.41 -28.88 8.55
N PHE A 146 -46.28 -28.70 7.24
CA PHE A 146 -47.42 -28.74 6.32
C PHE A 146 -48.09 -30.13 6.29
N MET A 147 -47.29 -31.21 6.23
CA MET A 147 -47.82 -32.57 6.34
C MET A 147 -48.55 -32.81 7.66
N ASP A 148 -47.97 -32.39 8.79
CA ASP A 148 -48.60 -32.52 10.11
C ASP A 148 -49.91 -31.73 10.18
N THR A 149 -49.94 -30.53 9.60
CA THR A 149 -51.15 -29.69 9.53
C THR A 149 -52.25 -30.36 8.69
N LEU A 150 -51.90 -30.98 7.55
CA LEU A 150 -52.85 -31.73 6.73
C LEU A 150 -53.38 -32.98 7.44
N ASN A 151 -52.52 -33.69 8.18
CA ASN A 151 -52.92 -34.87 8.96
C ASN A 151 -53.86 -34.48 10.11
N MET A 152 -53.59 -33.37 10.81
CA MET A 152 -54.49 -32.85 11.82
C MET A 152 -55.85 -32.47 11.22
N LEU A 153 -55.88 -31.74 10.10
CA LEU A 153 -57.13 -31.38 9.41
C LEU A 153 -57.96 -32.62 9.02
N LYS A 154 -57.31 -33.66 8.50
CA LYS A 154 -57.98 -34.94 8.15
C LYS A 154 -58.54 -35.71 9.35
N ASN A 155 -58.00 -35.50 10.55
CA ASN A 155 -58.48 -36.17 11.76
C ASN A 155 -59.61 -35.37 12.45
N PHE A 156 -59.76 -34.08 12.12
CA PHE A 156 -60.81 -33.20 12.66
C PHE A 156 -62.05 -33.09 11.77
N PHE A 157 -61.92 -33.29 10.45
CA PHE A 157 -63.03 -33.39 9.48
C PHE A 157 -63.31 -34.85 9.12
#